data_AF-A0A2K3K4Y5-F1
#
_entry.id   AF-A0A2K3K4Y5-F1
#
_cell.length_a   1.000
_cell.length_b   1.000
_cell.length_c   1.000
_cell.angle_alpha   90.00
_cell.angle_beta   90.00
_cell.angle_gamma   90.00
#
_symmetry.space_group_name_H-M   'P 1'
#
loop_
_entity.id
_entity.type
_entity.pdbx_description
1 polymer ?
#
loop_
_entity_poly.entity_id
_entity_poly.type
_entity_poly.pdbx_seq_one_letter_code
_entity_poly.pdbx_strand_id
1 'polypeptide(L)'
;AHGCVFGCGEAESAHHLFISCGIAGSLWDLVRSWIGIPLVEFTTLRDHFVQFVSSAGGSRARRSFLQLIWLACVWVVWTERNHRLFTGSADTPHILLDKIKLFSFRWLKATNITLAYNYHSWWSSPRLCLGFV
;
A
#
# COMPACT_ATOMS: atom_id res chain seq x y z
N ALA A 1 -6.62 20.78 -17.88
CA ALA A 1 -5.95 19.66 -17.18
C ALA A 1 -7.03 18.76 -16.60
N HIS A 2 -6.90 17.44 -16.70
CA HIS A 2 -7.78 16.53 -15.97
C HIS A 2 -7.50 16.71 -14.47
N GLY A 3 -8.52 17.10 -13.71
CA GLY A 3 -8.44 17.16 -12.25
C GLY A 3 -8.25 15.76 -11.67
N CYS A 4 -7.63 15.68 -10.51
CA CYS A 4 -7.43 14.44 -9.77
C CYS A 4 -8.77 13.74 -9.52
N VAL A 5 -8.86 12.46 -9.92
CA VAL A 5 -10.10 11.67 -9.77
C VAL A 5 -10.54 11.48 -8.31
N PHE A 6 -9.62 11.72 -7.37
CA PHE A 6 -9.90 11.71 -5.94
C PHE A 6 -10.62 12.97 -5.44
N GLY A 7 -10.85 13.97 -6.31
CA GLY A 7 -11.68 15.15 -5.98
C GLY A 7 -10.97 16.20 -5.13
N CYS A 8 -9.64 16.19 -5.04
CA CYS A 8 -8.86 17.14 -4.24
C CYS A 8 -8.61 18.50 -4.92
N GLY A 9 -9.12 18.72 -6.14
CA GLY A 9 -8.96 19.99 -6.88
C GLY A 9 -7.63 20.17 -7.61
N GLU A 10 -6.61 19.35 -7.33
CA GLU A 10 -5.30 19.41 -7.99
C GLU A 10 -5.27 18.71 -9.36
N ALA A 11 -4.28 19.04 -10.18
CA ALA A 11 -4.05 18.36 -11.46
C ALA A 11 -3.58 16.91 -11.24
N GLU A 12 -4.17 15.97 -12.00
CA GLU A 12 -3.75 14.58 -11.92
C GLU A 12 -2.34 14.36 -12.49
N SER A 13 -1.44 13.80 -11.69
CA SER A 13 -0.14 13.29 -12.12
C SER A 13 0.17 12.01 -11.36
N ALA A 14 1.10 11.18 -11.86
CA ALA A 14 1.48 9.96 -11.14
C ALA A 14 2.00 10.26 -9.72
N HIS A 15 2.82 11.31 -9.57
CA HIS A 15 3.31 11.70 -8.26
C HIS A 15 2.17 12.13 -7.33
N HIS A 16 1.26 12.98 -7.82
CA HIS A 16 0.10 13.40 -7.04
C HIS A 16 -0.82 12.22 -6.68
N LEU A 17 -1.18 11.39 -7.65
CA LEU A 17 -2.10 10.26 -7.49
C LEU A 17 -1.62 9.26 -6.44
N PHE A 18 -0.33 8.91 -6.47
CA PHE A 18 0.21 7.86 -5.60
C PHE A 18 0.77 8.38 -4.29
N ILE A 19 1.12 9.68 -4.19
CA ILE A 19 1.88 10.20 -3.06
C ILE A 19 1.22 11.43 -2.45
N SER A 20 1.08 12.51 -3.24
CA SER A 20 0.79 13.84 -2.71
C SER A 20 -0.71 14.11 -2.48
N CYS A 21 -1.59 13.33 -3.09
CA CYS A 21 -3.04 13.45 -2.89
C CYS A 21 -3.39 13.13 -1.43
N GLY A 22 -4.24 13.94 -0.80
CA GLY A 22 -4.63 13.73 0.61
C GLY A 22 -5.19 12.34 0.89
N ILE A 23 -5.98 11.77 -0.03
CA ILE A 23 -6.50 10.40 0.08
C ILE A 23 -5.36 9.37 0.05
N ALA A 24 -4.41 9.53 -0.88
CA ALA A 24 -3.26 8.64 -0.98
C ALA A 24 -2.34 8.76 0.25
N GLY A 25 -2.10 9.99 0.74
CA GLY A 25 -1.35 10.24 1.97
C GLY A 25 -1.96 9.54 3.18
N SER A 26 -3.26 9.72 3.43
CA SER A 26 -3.97 9.02 4.52
C SER A 26 -3.91 7.50 4.37
N LEU A 27 -3.98 6.98 3.14
CA LEU A 27 -3.83 5.55 2.90
C LEU A 27 -2.43 5.03 3.26
N TRP A 28 -1.37 5.78 2.94
CA TRP A 28 -0.01 5.43 3.34
C TRP A 28 0.19 5.48 4.85
N ASP A 29 -0.42 6.45 5.55
CA ASP A 29 -0.43 6.48 7.02
C ASP A 29 -1.07 5.24 7.62
N LEU A 30 -2.23 4.84 7.09
CA LEU A 30 -2.95 3.64 7.50
C LEU A 30 -2.12 2.37 7.25
N VAL A 31 -1.49 2.26 6.07
CA VAL A 31 -0.63 1.11 5.73
C VAL A 31 0.56 1.05 6.69
N ARG A 32 1.24 2.17 6.95
CA ARG A 32 2.38 2.25 7.88
C ARG A 32 1.99 1.85 9.30
N SER A 33 0.85 2.35 9.78
CA SER A 33 0.30 1.99 11.09
C SER A 33 0.00 0.49 11.17
N TRP A 34 -0.54 -0.11 10.10
CA TRP A 34 -0.87 -1.54 10.06
C TRP A 34 0.37 -2.43 10.11
N ILE A 35 1.44 -2.09 9.38
CA ILE A 35 2.69 -2.87 9.38
C ILE A 35 3.66 -2.48 10.51
N GLY A 36 3.40 -1.38 11.22
CA GLY A 36 4.23 -0.88 12.31
C GLY A 36 5.61 -0.40 11.85
N ILE A 37 5.67 0.39 10.77
CA ILE A 37 6.91 1.09 10.35
C ILE A 37 6.80 2.60 10.59
N PRO A 38 7.91 3.28 10.90
CA PRO A 38 7.90 4.71 11.15
C PRO A 38 7.57 5.53 9.89
N LEU A 39 7.14 6.78 10.13
CA LEU A 39 7.01 7.80 9.09
C LEU A 39 8.39 8.04 8.46
N VAL A 40 8.46 8.10 7.13
CA VAL A 40 9.65 8.54 6.41
C VAL A 40 9.23 9.65 5.46
N GLU A 41 10.02 10.73 5.43
CA GLU A 41 9.83 11.83 4.48
C GLU A 41 10.37 11.46 3.11
N PHE A 42 9.57 11.68 2.08
CA PHE A 42 9.90 11.37 0.70
C PHE A 42 9.57 12.53 -0.22
N THR A 43 10.40 12.72 -1.23
CA THR A 43 10.29 13.79 -2.23
C THR A 43 9.78 13.28 -3.58
N THR A 44 10.00 12.00 -3.89
CA THR A 44 9.57 11.39 -5.16
C THR A 44 8.95 10.01 -4.93
N LEU A 45 8.20 9.52 -5.93
CA LEU A 45 7.64 8.17 -5.91
C LEU A 45 8.74 7.09 -5.81
N ARG A 46 9.90 7.33 -6.45
CA ARG A 46 11.06 6.44 -6.40
C ARG A 46 11.68 6.42 -4.99
N ASP A 47 11.87 7.59 -4.40
CA ASP A 47 12.44 7.70 -3.05
C ASP A 47 11.52 7.03 -2.03
N HIS A 48 10.21 7.25 -2.18
CA HIS A 48 9.20 6.58 -1.36
C HIS A 48 9.34 5.07 -1.42
N PHE A 49 9.48 4.47 -2.62
CA PHE A 49 9.71 3.03 -2.75
C PHE A 49 10.97 2.57 -2.04
N VAL A 50 12.11 3.22 -2.30
CA VAL A 50 13.42 2.82 -1.74
C VAL A 50 13.42 2.90 -0.22
N GLN A 51 12.92 4.00 0.33
CA GLN A 51 12.81 4.21 1.76
C GLN A 51 11.82 3.25 2.42
N PHE A 52 10.63 3.07 1.82
CA PHE A 52 9.61 2.15 2.33
C PHE A 52 10.17 0.73 2.44
N VAL A 53 10.83 0.23 1.40
CA VAL A 53 11.40 -1.11 1.36
C VAL A 53 12.54 -1.31 2.38
N SER A 54 13.24 -0.23 2.72
CA SER A 54 14.39 -0.27 3.63
C SER A 54 14.00 -0.04 5.09
N SER A 55 12.74 0.33 5.37
CA SER A 55 12.27 0.77 6.69
C SER A 55 12.27 -0.30 7.79
N ALA A 56 12.23 -1.59 7.45
CA ALA A 56 12.22 -2.69 8.43
C ALA A 56 13.55 -3.47 8.53
N GLY A 57 14.66 -2.86 8.09
CA GLY A 57 16.01 -3.40 8.20
C GLY A 57 16.49 -4.22 6.98
N GLY A 58 17.62 -4.91 7.13
CA GLY A 58 18.44 -5.36 6.00
C GLY A 58 18.17 -6.76 5.41
N SER A 59 17.34 -7.61 6.02
CA SER A 59 17.19 -8.99 5.52
C SER A 59 16.47 -9.01 4.15
N ARG A 60 16.86 -9.97 3.29
CA ARG A 60 16.29 -10.10 1.94
C ARG A 60 14.78 -10.37 1.99
N ALA A 61 14.35 -11.25 2.89
CA ALA A 61 12.94 -11.59 3.06
C ALA A 61 12.09 -10.37 3.44
N ARG A 62 12.58 -9.52 4.36
CA ARG A 62 11.89 -8.30 4.78
C ARG A 62 11.78 -7.28 3.65
N ARG A 63 12.84 -7.14 2.84
CA ARG A 63 12.82 -6.26 1.67
C ARG A 63 11.82 -6.75 0.63
N SER A 64 11.85 -8.03 0.26
CA SER A 64 10.88 -8.61 -0.68
C SER A 64 9.44 -8.49 -0.17
N PHE A 65 9.24 -8.61 1.13
CA PHE A 65 7.96 -8.41 1.77
C PHE A 65 7.43 -6.98 1.60
N LEU A 66 8.22 -5.98 2.00
CA LEU A 66 7.81 -4.58 1.89
C LEU A 66 7.65 -4.14 0.43
N GLN A 67 8.43 -4.72 -0.49
CA GLN A 67 8.22 -4.55 -1.93
C GLN A 67 6.82 -5.03 -2.34
N LEU A 68 6.40 -6.22 -1.88
CA LEU A 68 5.07 -6.76 -2.17
C LEU A 68 3.96 -5.87 -1.62
N ILE A 69 4.08 -5.39 -0.38
CA ILE A 69 3.10 -4.46 0.21
C ILE A 69 3.02 -3.16 -0.60
N TRP A 70 4.17 -2.58 -0.94
CA TRP A 70 4.22 -1.34 -1.70
C TRP A 70 3.57 -1.49 -3.08
N LEU A 71 3.85 -2.59 -3.78
CA LEU A 71 3.23 -2.92 -5.06
C LEU A 71 1.72 -3.10 -4.93
N ALA A 72 1.25 -3.73 -3.85
CA ALA A 72 -0.18 -3.88 -3.58
C ALA A 72 -0.85 -2.52 -3.34
N CYS A 73 -0.18 -1.57 -2.68
CA CYS A 73 -0.69 -0.21 -2.50
C CYS A 73 -0.87 0.51 -3.84
N VAL A 74 0.17 0.50 -4.68
CA VAL A 74 0.11 1.10 -6.03
C VAL A 74 -0.98 0.47 -6.87
N TRP A 75 -1.10 -0.87 -6.82
CA TRP A 75 -2.15 -1.59 -7.52
C TRP A 75 -3.54 -1.16 -7.07
N VAL A 76 -3.81 -1.12 -5.76
CA VAL A 76 -5.12 -0.72 -5.23
C VAL A 76 -5.44 0.73 -5.61
N VAL A 77 -4.51 1.67 -5.44
CA VAL A 77 -4.71 3.07 -5.84
C VAL A 77 -5.01 3.18 -7.34
N TRP A 78 -4.28 2.45 -8.18
CA TRP A 78 -4.51 2.44 -9.62
C TRP A 78 -5.89 1.86 -9.99
N THR A 79 -6.28 0.73 -9.38
CA THR A 79 -7.59 0.13 -9.61
C THR A 79 -8.73 1.00 -9.12
N GLU A 80 -8.55 1.71 -8.00
CA GLU A 80 -9.52 2.66 -7.47
C GLU A 80 -9.69 3.86 -8.40
N ARG A 81 -8.59 4.41 -8.93
CA ARG A 81 -8.63 5.46 -9.95
C ARG A 81 -9.47 5.02 -11.15
N ASN A 82 -9.24 3.82 -11.67
CA ASN A 82 -10.02 3.29 -12.80
C ASN A 82 -11.48 3.06 -12.42
N HIS A 83 -11.75 2.52 -11.23
CA HIS A 83 -13.10 2.31 -10.74
C HIS A 83 -13.90 3.62 -10.64
N ARG A 84 -13.28 4.70 -10.15
CA ARG A 84 -13.93 6.02 -10.12
C ARG A 84 -14.21 6.55 -11.53
N LEU A 85 -13.29 6.35 -12.47
CA LEU A 85 -13.47 6.79 -13.87
C LEU A 85 -14.61 6.05 -14.60
N PHE A 86 -14.80 4.76 -14.34
CA PHE A 86 -15.76 3.93 -15.10
C PHE A 86 -17.10 3.70 -14.39
N THR A 87 -17.13 3.76 -13.06
CA THR A 87 -18.29 3.39 -12.23
C THR A 87 -18.74 4.48 -11.26
N GLY A 88 -17.92 5.52 -11.04
CA GLY A 88 -18.30 6.71 -10.26
C GLY A 88 -18.37 6.52 -8.74
N SER A 89 -18.21 5.31 -8.22
CA SER A 89 -18.13 5.05 -6.77
C SER A 89 -16.74 5.35 -6.21
N ALA A 90 -16.72 5.89 -4.99
CA ALA A 90 -15.52 6.31 -4.28
C ALA A 90 -15.39 5.53 -2.97
N ASP A 91 -14.38 4.69 -2.86
CA ASP A 91 -14.08 3.99 -1.62
C ASP A 91 -13.34 4.89 -0.63
N THR A 92 -13.56 4.64 0.66
CA THR A 92 -12.83 5.33 1.73
C THR A 92 -11.42 4.76 1.87
N PRO A 93 -10.45 5.52 2.43
CA PRO A 93 -9.11 5.02 2.70
C PRO A 93 -9.08 3.72 3.52
N HIS A 94 -10.04 3.52 4.42
CA HIS A 94 -10.16 2.28 5.19
C HIS A 94 -10.54 1.07 4.33
N ILE A 95 -11.48 1.24 3.39
CA ILE A 95 -11.84 0.19 2.42
C ILE A 95 -10.63 -0.13 1.51
N LEU A 96 -9.90 0.90 1.08
CA LEU A 96 -8.68 0.72 0.30
C LEU A 96 -7.60 -0.03 1.08
N LEU A 97 -7.44 0.24 2.38
CA LEU A 97 -6.55 -0.52 3.25
C LEU A 97 -6.95 -2.01 3.29
N ASP A 98 -8.23 -2.33 3.46
CA ASP A 98 -8.68 -3.73 3.47
C ASP A 98 -8.44 -4.44 2.13
N LYS A 99 -8.61 -3.73 1.01
CA LYS A 99 -8.21 -4.23 -0.32
C LYS A 99 -6.70 -4.50 -0.37
N ILE A 100 -5.86 -3.60 0.14
CA ILE A 100 -4.40 -3.80 0.19
C ILE A 100 -4.06 -5.05 1.01
N LYS A 101 -4.64 -5.21 2.20
CA LYS A 101 -4.44 -6.40 3.04
C LYS A 101 -4.82 -7.69 2.31
N LEU A 102 -5.93 -7.68 1.59
CA LEU A 102 -6.41 -8.83 0.82
C LEU A 102 -5.51 -9.15 -0.37
N PHE A 103 -5.16 -8.16 -1.20
CA PHE A 103 -4.30 -8.36 -2.37
C PHE A 103 -2.90 -8.81 -1.97
N SER A 104 -2.31 -8.15 -0.97
CA SER A 104 -0.99 -8.54 -0.45
C SER A 104 -0.97 -9.97 0.09
N PHE A 105 -2.01 -10.39 0.84
CA PHE A 105 -2.11 -11.78 1.28
C PHE A 105 -2.21 -12.76 0.11
N ARG A 106 -3.09 -12.49 -0.86
CA ARG A 106 -3.28 -13.35 -2.03
C ARG A 106 -1.99 -13.48 -2.85
N TRP A 107 -1.30 -12.38 -3.08
CA TRP A 107 -0.03 -12.36 -3.80
C TRP A 107 1.05 -13.10 -3.04
N LEU A 108 1.16 -12.87 -1.72
CA LEU A 108 2.11 -13.57 -0.87
C LEU A 108 1.88 -15.08 -0.93
N LYS A 109 0.63 -15.54 -0.77
CA LYS A 109 0.27 -16.96 -0.83
C LYS A 109 0.51 -17.58 -2.22
N ALA A 110 0.30 -16.82 -3.29
CA ALA A 110 0.60 -17.26 -4.65
C ALA A 110 2.13 -17.40 -4.90
N THR A 111 2.93 -16.51 -4.30
CA THR A 111 4.40 -16.55 -4.41
C THR A 111 5.07 -17.51 -3.44
N ASN A 112 4.40 -17.86 -2.34
CA ASN A 112 4.92 -18.72 -1.29
C ASN A 112 3.81 -19.65 -0.78
N ILE A 113 3.70 -20.82 -1.43
CA ILE A 113 2.64 -21.81 -1.16
C ILE A 113 2.75 -22.41 0.25
N THR A 114 3.92 -22.38 0.89
CA THR A 114 4.16 -22.96 2.22
C THR A 114 3.87 -22.00 3.38
N LEU A 115 3.35 -20.80 3.11
CA LEU A 115 2.98 -19.86 4.15
C LEU A 115 1.83 -20.42 5.01
N ALA A 116 2.15 -20.88 6.22
CA ALA A 116 1.20 -21.51 7.15
C ALA A 116 0.22 -20.52 7.81
N TYR A 117 0.30 -19.22 7.48
CA TYR A 117 -0.52 -18.19 8.11
C TYR A 117 -1.89 -18.06 7.42
N ASN A 118 -2.94 -18.05 8.23
CA ASN A 118 -4.29 -17.73 7.77
C ASN A 118 -4.46 -16.21 7.58
N TYR A 119 -5.51 -15.82 6.86
CA TYR A 119 -5.79 -14.41 6.55
C TYR A 119 -6.04 -13.56 7.81
N HIS A 120 -6.62 -14.14 8.86
CA HIS A 120 -6.91 -13.41 10.09
C HIS A 120 -5.62 -12.98 10.82
N SER A 121 -4.65 -13.90 10.94
CA SER A 121 -3.34 -13.60 11.53
C SER A 121 -2.60 -12.53 10.71
N TRP A 122 -2.70 -12.62 9.39
CA TRP A 122 -2.16 -11.61 8.47
C TRP A 122 -2.79 -10.23 8.66
N TRP A 123 -4.13 -10.19 8.73
CA TRP A 123 -4.89 -8.96 8.84
C TRP A 123 -4.59 -8.23 10.15
N SER A 124 -4.43 -8.98 11.24
CA SER A 124 -4.19 -8.44 12.58
C SER A 124 -2.73 -8.05 12.82
N SER A 125 -1.79 -8.90 12.42
CA SER A 125 -0.38 -8.77 12.80
C SER A 125 0.55 -9.24 11.68
N PRO A 126 0.70 -8.47 10.58
CA PRO A 126 1.56 -8.86 9.46
C PRO A 126 3.03 -9.01 9.87
N ARG A 127 3.47 -8.31 10.93
CA ARG A 127 4.81 -8.43 11.52
C ARG A 127 5.09 -9.82 12.09
N LEU A 128 4.11 -10.41 12.80
CA LEU A 128 4.24 -11.72 13.41
C LEU A 128 4.31 -12.83 12.37
N CYS A 129 3.61 -12.65 11.23
CA CYS A 129 3.68 -13.58 10.09
C CYS A 129 5.08 -13.66 9.43
N LEU A 130 6.03 -12.81 9.83
CA LEU A 130 7.37 -12.74 9.25
C LEU A 130 8.48 -12.92 10.28
N GLY A 131 8.14 -13.30 11.52
CA GLY A 131 9.12 -13.49 12.58
C GLY A 131 9.80 -12.20 13.05
N PHE A 132 9.12 -11.06 12.96
CA PHE A 132 9.48 -9.90 13.78
C PHE A 132 8.98 -10.17 15.20
N VAL A 133 9.89 -10.61 16.08
CA VAL A 133 9.75 -10.53 17.55
C VAL A 133 10.37 -9.22 18.01
#